data_AF-A0A956A019-F1
#
_entry.id   AF-A0A956A019-F1
#
_cell.length_a   1.000
_cell.length_b   1.000
_cell.length_c   1.000
_cell.angle_alpha   90.00
_cell.angle_beta   90.00
_cell.angle_gamma   90.00
#
_symmetry.space_group_name_H-M   'P 1'
#
loop_
_entity.id
_entity.type
_entity.pdbx_description
1 polymer ?
#
loop_
_entity_poly.entity_id
_entity_poly.type
_entity_poly.pdbx_seq_one_letter_code
_entity_poly.pdbx_strand_id
1 'polypeptide(L)'
;MRIRDDIEGMSLALSAGAVGAAYALAPAPFADGLAIGAAIEGLNLRAQVRAARHFFRASADAEQGAGPWIGGFGFRFGLTAAAVIAALHFGTDPAGLLLGLSLAMPAVVVWAWRNRPPVVAHELAAPLEPDDPSWDNWSIWRATEVEPPTDEERDDRGMQIIP
;
A
#
# COMPACT_ATOMS: atom_id res chain seq x y z
N MET A 1 -10.38 10.44 -10.83
CA MET A 1 -9.23 9.56 -10.50
C MET A 1 -7.93 10.36 -10.61
N ARG A 2 -7.51 11.08 -9.55
CA ARG A 2 -6.30 11.94 -9.51
C ARG A 2 -5.28 11.54 -8.43
N ILE A 3 -5.67 10.59 -7.57
CA ILE A 3 -4.92 10.15 -6.37
C ILE A 3 -3.55 9.54 -6.70
N ARG A 4 -3.40 8.91 -7.87
CA ARG A 4 -2.18 8.19 -8.26
C ARG A 4 -1.00 9.13 -8.47
N ASP A 5 -1.24 10.24 -9.14
CA ASP A 5 -0.17 11.11 -9.61
C ASP A 5 0.40 11.93 -8.44
N ASP A 6 -0.41 12.18 -7.41
CA ASP A 6 -0.01 13.05 -6.30
C ASP A 6 0.98 12.39 -5.33
N ILE A 7 0.73 11.15 -4.88
CA ILE A 7 1.61 10.49 -3.90
C ILE A 7 2.90 9.92 -4.53
N GLU A 8 2.78 9.25 -5.69
CA GLU A 8 3.94 8.73 -6.43
C GLU A 8 4.81 9.90 -6.92
N GLY A 9 4.18 10.98 -7.42
CA GLY A 9 4.88 12.19 -7.86
C GLY A 9 5.57 12.94 -6.71
N MET A 10 4.91 13.09 -5.56
CA MET A 10 5.52 13.72 -4.39
C MET A 10 6.68 12.89 -3.83
N SER A 11 6.53 11.57 -3.73
CA SER A 11 7.62 10.69 -3.32
C SER A 11 8.79 10.77 -4.29
N LEU A 12 8.55 10.78 -5.59
CA LEU A 12 9.60 10.93 -6.60
C LEU A 12 10.32 12.28 -6.48
N ALA A 13 9.59 13.38 -6.29
CA ALA A 13 10.16 14.70 -6.15
C ALA A 13 11.03 14.83 -4.90
N LEU A 14 10.54 14.32 -3.76
CA LEU A 14 11.29 14.27 -2.51
C LEU A 14 12.54 13.40 -2.65
N SER A 15 12.43 12.24 -3.28
CA SER A 15 13.57 11.35 -3.53
C SER A 15 14.61 11.98 -4.43
N ALA A 16 14.20 12.58 -5.56
CA ALA A 16 15.12 13.25 -6.47
C ALA A 16 15.82 14.43 -5.79
N GLY A 17 15.10 15.23 -4.99
CA GLY A 17 15.67 16.34 -4.23
C GLY A 17 16.66 15.87 -3.18
N ALA A 18 16.32 14.84 -2.40
CA ALA A 18 17.19 14.28 -1.37
C ALA A 18 18.48 13.70 -1.97
N VAL A 19 18.37 12.94 -3.07
CA VAL A 19 19.51 12.36 -3.79
C VAL A 19 20.40 13.45 -4.39
N GLY A 20 19.80 14.45 -5.05
CA GLY A 20 20.55 15.58 -5.60
C GLY A 20 21.31 16.37 -4.52
N ALA A 21 20.66 16.64 -3.39
CA ALA A 21 21.30 17.29 -2.25
C ALA A 21 22.43 16.45 -1.65
N ALA A 22 22.26 15.13 -1.54
CA ALA A 22 23.30 14.23 -1.03
C ALA A 22 24.53 14.20 -1.94
N TYR A 23 24.36 14.13 -3.26
CA TYR A 23 25.51 14.21 -4.18
C TYR A 23 26.23 15.57 -4.13
N ALA A 24 25.54 16.64 -3.74
CA ALA A 24 26.16 17.95 -3.59
C ALA A 24 26.88 18.15 -2.24
N LEU A 25 26.43 17.48 -1.19
CA LEU A 25 26.80 17.82 0.20
C LEU A 25 27.39 16.66 1.02
N ALA A 26 27.34 15.43 0.53
CA ALA A 26 27.72 14.23 1.27
C ALA A 26 28.74 13.36 0.50
N PRO A 27 29.44 12.44 1.19
CA PRO A 27 30.33 11.48 0.52
C PRO A 27 29.58 10.58 -0.48
N ALA A 28 30.27 10.19 -1.56
CA ALA A 28 29.67 9.37 -2.62
C ALA A 28 29.02 8.06 -2.13
N PRO A 29 29.62 7.26 -1.22
CA PRO A 29 28.98 6.03 -0.73
C PRO A 29 27.64 6.26 -0.03
N PHE A 30 27.48 7.42 0.63
CA PHE A 30 26.22 7.83 1.26
C PHE A 30 25.18 8.22 0.21
N ALA A 31 25.57 9.04 -0.77
CA ALA A 31 24.67 9.46 -1.85
C ALA A 31 24.22 8.26 -2.71
N ASP A 32 25.11 7.32 -3.00
CA ASP A 32 24.79 6.07 -3.69
C ASP A 32 23.82 5.22 -2.87
N GLY A 33 24.02 5.13 -1.54
CA GLY A 33 23.12 4.45 -0.61
C GLY A 33 21.73 5.05 -0.65
N LEU A 34 21.66 6.38 -0.52
CA LEU A 34 20.42 7.12 -0.57
C LEU A 34 19.69 6.90 -1.89
N ALA A 35 20.40 6.97 -3.02
CA ALA A 35 19.83 6.76 -4.35
C ALA A 35 19.29 5.35 -4.55
N ILE A 36 20.05 4.32 -4.15
CA ILE A 36 19.63 2.92 -4.23
C ILE A 36 18.42 2.67 -3.34
N GLY A 37 18.45 3.15 -2.10
CA GLY A 37 17.33 3.02 -1.16
C GLY A 37 16.06 3.69 -1.67
N ALA A 38 16.19 4.91 -2.22
CA ALA A 38 15.08 5.65 -2.80
C ALA A 38 14.47 4.93 -4.02
N ALA A 39 15.30 4.31 -4.86
CA ALA A 39 14.85 3.54 -6.02
C ALA A 39 14.08 2.28 -5.59
N ILE A 40 14.62 1.51 -4.64
CA ILE A 40 13.96 0.33 -4.06
C ILE A 40 12.61 0.73 -3.46
N GLU A 41 12.58 1.80 -2.67
CA GLU A 41 11.36 2.27 -2.03
C GLU A 41 10.34 2.77 -3.04
N GLY A 42 10.75 3.49 -4.09
CA GLY A 42 9.84 3.93 -5.15
C GLY A 42 9.17 2.74 -5.86
N LEU A 43 9.91 1.67 -6.14
CA LEU A 43 9.36 0.43 -6.68
C LEU A 43 8.39 -0.23 -5.70
N ASN A 44 8.75 -0.25 -4.41
CA ASN A 44 7.91 -0.80 -3.35
C ASN A 44 6.62 -0.01 -3.13
N LEU A 45 6.67 1.32 -3.10
CA LEU A 45 5.47 2.15 -2.97
C LEU A 45 4.54 1.91 -4.16
N ARG A 46 5.06 1.93 -5.38
CA ARG A 46 4.27 1.71 -6.60
C ARG A 46 3.59 0.35 -6.62
N ALA A 47 4.30 -0.70 -6.20
CA ALA A 47 3.75 -2.04 -6.07
C ALA A 47 2.62 -2.09 -5.02
N GLN A 48 2.81 -1.47 -3.85
CA GLN A 48 1.80 -1.39 -2.79
C GLN A 48 0.55 -0.64 -3.23
N VAL A 49 0.70 0.52 -3.88
CA VAL A 49 -0.42 1.31 -4.38
C VAL A 49 -1.23 0.53 -5.42
N ARG A 50 -0.56 -0.24 -6.28
CA ARG A 50 -1.25 -1.13 -7.24
C ARG A 50 -1.96 -2.29 -6.54
N ALA A 51 -1.28 -2.95 -5.61
CA ALA A 51 -1.82 -4.06 -4.82
C ALA A 51 -3.05 -3.62 -4.02
N ALA A 52 -2.96 -2.52 -3.28
CA ALA A 52 -4.07 -1.98 -2.49
C ALA A 52 -5.29 -1.69 -3.38
N ARG A 53 -5.10 -1.06 -4.55
CA ARG A 53 -6.22 -0.80 -5.48
C ARG A 53 -6.86 -2.08 -5.99
N HIS A 54 -6.05 -3.06 -6.36
CA HIS A 54 -6.57 -4.32 -6.86
C HIS A 54 -7.29 -5.09 -5.73
N PHE A 55 -6.76 -5.09 -4.51
CA PHE A 55 -7.42 -5.65 -3.33
C PHE A 55 -8.75 -4.96 -3.01
N PHE A 56 -8.80 -3.62 -3.00
CA PHE A 56 -10.05 -2.89 -2.74
C PHE A 56 -11.10 -3.04 -3.86
N ARG A 57 -10.66 -3.30 -5.10
CA ARG A 57 -11.56 -3.67 -6.21
C ARG A 57 -12.04 -5.11 -6.09
N ALA A 58 -11.12 -6.06 -5.94
CA ALA A 58 -11.42 -7.49 -5.84
C ALA A 58 -12.25 -7.82 -4.60
N SER A 59 -12.09 -7.10 -3.48
CA SER A 59 -12.98 -7.27 -2.32
C SER A 59 -14.42 -6.82 -2.57
N ALA A 60 -14.72 -6.16 -3.70
CA ALA A 60 -16.10 -5.86 -4.10
C ALA A 60 -16.76 -7.07 -4.75
N ASP A 61 -15.94 -7.93 -5.36
CA ASP A 61 -16.34 -9.13 -6.05
C ASP A 61 -15.86 -10.31 -5.16
N ALA A 62 -16.68 -10.72 -4.18
CA ALA A 62 -16.33 -11.54 -3.01
C ALA A 62 -15.67 -12.94 -3.23
N GLU A 63 -15.03 -13.20 -4.37
CA GLU A 63 -14.63 -14.55 -4.84
C GLU A 63 -13.15 -14.93 -4.64
N GLN A 64 -12.25 -14.01 -4.28
CA GLN A 64 -10.81 -14.35 -4.21
C GLN A 64 -10.27 -14.46 -2.78
N GLY A 65 -9.90 -15.69 -2.40
CA GLY A 65 -9.22 -15.99 -1.13
C GLY A 65 -7.85 -15.31 -0.99
N ALA A 66 -7.38 -15.15 0.26
CA ALA A 66 -6.16 -14.41 0.61
C ALA A 66 -4.83 -15.07 0.17
N GLY A 67 -4.85 -16.31 -0.31
CA GLY A 67 -3.66 -17.13 -0.58
C GLY A 67 -2.66 -16.51 -1.58
N PRO A 68 -3.09 -16.11 -2.80
CA PRO A 68 -2.19 -15.50 -3.79
C PRO A 68 -1.53 -14.20 -3.30
N TRP A 69 -2.22 -13.46 -2.43
CA TRP A 69 -1.73 -12.19 -1.87
C TRP A 69 -0.57 -12.40 -0.90
N ILE A 70 -0.67 -13.40 -0.01
CA ILE A 70 0.40 -13.71 0.96
C ILE A 70 1.68 -14.09 0.22
N GLY A 71 1.58 -14.91 -0.83
CA GLY A 71 2.74 -15.29 -1.67
C GLY A 71 3.38 -14.08 -2.36
N GLY A 72 2.57 -13.20 -2.96
CA GLY A 72 3.06 -11.99 -3.60
C GLY A 72 3.76 -11.03 -2.65
N PHE A 73 3.21 -10.82 -1.44
CA PHE A 73 3.85 -10.01 -0.41
C PHE A 73 5.17 -10.62 0.05
N GLY A 74 5.19 -11.91 0.37
CA GLY A 74 6.39 -12.62 0.80
C GLY A 74 7.52 -12.54 -0.22
N PHE A 75 7.21 -12.80 -1.50
CA PHE A 75 8.19 -12.70 -2.59
C PHE A 75 8.80 -11.29 -2.69
N ARG A 76 7.98 -10.25 -2.57
CA ARG A 76 8.42 -8.86 -2.64
C ARG A 76 9.33 -8.46 -1.47
N PHE A 77 8.99 -8.88 -0.26
CA PHE A 77 9.87 -8.70 0.89
C PHE A 77 11.20 -9.41 0.70
N GLY A 78 11.18 -10.64 0.14
CA GLY A 78 12.38 -11.37 -0.24
C GLY A 78 13.24 -10.61 -1.24
N LEU A 79 12.66 -10.07 -2.32
CA LEU A 79 13.38 -9.26 -3.30
C LEU A 79 13.96 -7.97 -2.71
N THR A 80 13.21 -7.30 -1.84
CA THR A 80 13.68 -6.08 -1.16
C THR A 80 14.87 -6.40 -0.26
N ALA A 81 14.79 -7.47 0.52
CA ALA A 81 15.88 -7.92 1.38
C ALA A 81 17.12 -8.30 0.55
N ALA A 82 16.95 -9.03 -0.55
CA ALA A 82 18.04 -9.39 -1.45
C ALA A 82 18.72 -8.15 -2.05
N ALA A 83 17.94 -7.14 -2.47
CA ALA A 83 18.49 -5.89 -3.01
C ALA A 83 19.27 -5.10 -1.95
N VAL A 84 18.77 -5.03 -0.71
CA VAL A 84 19.47 -4.39 0.42
C VAL A 84 20.78 -5.12 0.73
N ILE A 85 20.76 -6.45 0.82
CA ILE A 85 21.96 -7.25 1.06
C ILE A 85 22.98 -7.04 -0.05
N ALA A 86 22.54 -7.03 -1.32
CA ALA A 86 23.43 -6.79 -2.46
C ALA A 86 24.07 -5.40 -2.38
N ALA A 87 23.30 -4.35 -2.08
CA ALA A 87 23.83 -3.00 -1.93
C ALA A 87 24.94 -2.95 -0.85
N LEU A 88 24.63 -3.46 0.34
CA LEU A 88 25.60 -3.52 1.44
C LEU A 88 26.86 -4.32 1.07
N HIS A 89 26.70 -5.42 0.34
CA HIS A 89 27.83 -6.22 -0.16
C HIS A 89 28.74 -5.44 -1.12
N PHE A 90 28.18 -4.55 -1.93
CA PHE A 90 28.92 -3.67 -2.83
C PHE A 90 29.43 -2.38 -2.15
N GLY A 91 29.39 -2.31 -0.81
CA GLY A 91 30.02 -1.23 -0.04
C GLY A 91 29.21 0.06 0.03
N THR A 92 27.89 -0.01 -0.20
CA THR A 92 27.04 1.17 0.00
C THR A 92 26.91 1.53 1.47
N ASP A 93 26.84 2.82 1.78
CA ASP A 93 26.69 3.27 3.18
C ASP A 93 25.32 2.85 3.74
N PRO A 94 25.27 2.13 4.89
CA PRO A 94 24.02 1.65 5.46
C PRO A 94 23.06 2.76 5.87
N ALA A 95 23.59 3.91 6.33
CA ALA A 95 22.75 5.03 6.77
C ALA A 95 22.10 5.72 5.57
N GLY A 96 22.85 5.95 4.49
CA GLY A 96 22.32 6.42 3.21
C GLY A 96 21.21 5.51 2.70
N LEU A 97 21.46 4.19 2.68
CA LEU A 97 20.47 3.19 2.23
C LEU A 97 19.18 3.22 3.05
N LEU A 98 19.29 3.25 4.38
CA LEU A 98 18.15 3.30 5.29
C LEU A 98 17.33 4.58 5.11
N LEU A 99 17.99 5.73 5.00
CA LEU A 99 17.32 7.00 4.73
C LEU A 99 16.60 6.96 3.38
N GLY A 100 17.24 6.38 2.36
CA GLY A 100 16.68 6.22 1.03
C GLY A 100 15.38 5.41 1.07
N LEU A 101 15.40 4.29 1.79
CA LEU A 101 14.24 3.43 2.01
C LEU A 101 13.08 4.12 2.75
N SER A 102 13.37 5.18 3.52
CA SER A 102 12.37 5.91 4.29
C SER A 102 11.72 7.09 3.54
N LEU A 103 12.23 7.47 2.36
CA LEU A 103 11.82 8.71 1.67
C LEU A 103 10.36 8.73 1.20
N ALA A 104 9.72 7.58 1.05
CA ALA A 104 8.28 7.54 0.75
C ALA A 104 7.41 7.92 1.97
N MET A 105 7.88 7.72 3.20
CA MET A 105 7.11 7.99 4.42
C MET A 105 6.58 9.44 4.51
N PRO A 106 7.39 10.50 4.33
CA PRO A 106 6.86 11.87 4.34
C PRO A 106 5.81 12.10 3.26
N ALA A 107 5.96 11.48 2.07
CA ALA A 107 4.96 11.59 1.02
C ALA A 107 3.62 10.94 1.44
N VAL A 108 3.67 9.76 2.06
CA VAL A 108 2.49 9.06 2.59
C VAL A 108 1.82 9.88 3.68
N VAL A 109 2.57 10.43 4.63
CA VAL A 109 2.02 11.25 5.74
C VAL A 109 1.34 12.51 5.21
N VAL A 110 1.98 13.25 4.31
CA VAL A 110 1.40 14.47 3.71
C VAL A 110 0.16 14.13 2.91
N TRP A 111 0.19 13.04 2.13
CA TRP A 111 -0.96 12.59 1.36
C TRP A 111 -2.13 12.18 2.27
N ALA A 112 -1.87 11.39 3.32
CA ALA A 112 -2.88 10.97 4.28
C ALA A 112 -3.51 12.15 5.02
N TRP A 113 -2.70 13.14 5.42
CA TRP A 113 -3.20 14.35 6.06
C TRP A 113 -4.12 15.16 5.14
N ARG A 114 -3.76 15.32 3.86
CA ARG A 114 -4.56 16.04 2.85
C ARG A 114 -5.85 15.32 2.47
N ASN A 115 -5.83 13.99 2.50
CA ASN A 115 -6.95 13.14 2.07
C ASN A 115 -7.65 12.46 3.25
N ARG A 116 -7.48 13.00 4.47
CA ARG A 116 -8.14 12.46 5.65
C ARG A 116 -9.66 12.45 5.43
N PRO A 117 -10.36 11.35 5.74
CA PRO A 117 -11.82 11.35 5.70
C PRO A 117 -12.36 12.43 6.65
N PRO A 118 -13.52 13.01 6.36
CA PRO A 118 -14.19 13.87 7.32
C PRO A 118 -14.36 13.09 8.63
N VAL A 119 -14.01 13.74 9.75
CA VAL A 119 -14.29 13.17 11.07
C VAL A 119 -15.80 13.19 11.24
N VAL A 120 -16.45 12.06 11.00
CA VAL A 120 -17.87 11.90 11.29
C VAL A 120 -18.00 11.94 12.80
N ALA A 121 -18.81 12.87 13.33
CA ALA A 121 -19.10 12.85 14.76
C ALA A 121 -19.77 11.51 15.07
N HIS A 122 -19.12 10.67 15.88
CA HIS A 122 -19.66 9.38 16.31
C HIS A 122 -21.04 9.51 16.99
N GLU A 123 -21.41 10.71 17.40
CA GLU A 123 -22.71 11.05 17.97
C GLU A 123 -23.88 10.99 16.97
N LEU A 124 -23.61 10.96 15.66
CA LEU A 124 -24.65 10.95 14.61
C LEU A 124 -24.92 9.56 14.00
N ALA A 125 -24.04 8.59 14.24
CA ALA A 125 -24.28 7.20 13.86
C ALA A 125 -24.51 6.41 15.15
N ALA A 126 -25.76 6.08 15.45
CA ALA A 126 -26.05 5.18 16.55
C ALA A 126 -25.24 3.89 16.33
N PRO A 127 -24.42 3.44 17.29
CA PRO A 127 -23.78 2.14 17.18
C PRO A 127 -24.88 1.10 16.99
N LEU A 128 -24.69 0.19 16.04
CA LEU A 128 -25.56 -0.97 15.87
C LEU A 128 -25.64 -1.71 17.21
N GLU A 129 -26.82 -2.23 17.55
CA GLU A 129 -26.97 -3.01 18.77
C GLU A 129 -26.02 -4.22 18.72
N PRO A 130 -25.46 -4.68 19.85
CA PRO A 130 -24.53 -5.82 19.85
C PRO A 130 -25.08 -7.10 19.22
N ASP A 131 -26.41 -7.26 19.24
CA ASP A 131 -27.12 -8.42 18.68
C ASP A 131 -27.71 -8.14 17.28
N ASP A 132 -27.32 -7.03 16.65
CA ASP A 132 -27.80 -6.65 15.32
C ASP A 132 -27.25 -7.61 14.25
N PRO A 133 -28.10 -8.32 13.49
CA PRO A 133 -27.65 -9.26 12.46
C PRO A 133 -26.87 -8.59 11.32
N SER A 134 -26.92 -7.26 11.18
CA SER A 134 -26.06 -6.53 10.23
C SER A 134 -24.56 -6.62 10.58
N TRP A 135 -24.19 -6.99 11.82
CA TRP A 135 -22.80 -7.31 12.17
C TRP A 135 -22.22 -8.43 11.31
N ASP A 136 -23.04 -9.41 10.92
CA ASP A 136 -22.61 -10.53 10.08
C ASP A 136 -22.25 -10.08 8.64
N ASN A 137 -22.81 -8.95 8.21
CA ASN A 137 -22.57 -8.34 6.90
C ASN A 137 -21.57 -7.17 6.95
N TRP A 138 -21.06 -6.82 8.14
CA TRP A 138 -20.22 -5.66 8.31
C TRP A 138 -18.77 -5.92 7.86
N SER A 139 -18.29 -5.13 6.88
CA SER A 139 -16.89 -5.21 6.47
C SER A 139 -16.02 -4.31 7.33
N ILE A 140 -15.20 -4.91 8.20
CA ILE A 140 -14.19 -4.19 9.01
C ILE A 140 -13.22 -3.36 8.16
N TRP A 141 -13.01 -3.75 6.90
CA TRP A 141 -12.08 -3.10 5.98
C TRP A 141 -12.69 -1.91 5.23
N ARG A 142 -14.02 -1.87 5.11
CA ARG A 142 -14.75 -0.81 4.42
C ARG A 142 -15.49 0.13 5.37
N ALA A 143 -15.64 -0.27 6.64
CA ALA A 143 -16.47 0.42 7.63
C ALA A 143 -17.89 0.66 7.11
N THR A 144 -18.44 -0.33 6.41
CA THR A 144 -19.79 -0.30 5.84
C THR A 144 -20.33 -1.72 5.72
N GLU A 145 -21.66 -1.84 5.66
CA GLU A 145 -22.36 -3.09 5.41
C GLU A 145 -22.14 -3.54 3.96
N VAL A 146 -21.87 -4.82 3.77
CA VAL A 146 -21.80 -5.44 2.45
C VAL A 146 -23.18 -5.94 2.12
N GLU A 147 -23.76 -5.46 1.00
CA GLU A 147 -25.05 -5.99 0.55
C GLU A 147 -24.91 -7.50 0.31
N PRO A 148 -25.82 -8.32 0.88
CA PRO A 148 -25.82 -9.74 0.59
C PRO A 148 -26.10 -9.91 -0.91
N PRO A 149 -25.45 -10.89 -1.54
CA PRO A 149 -25.66 -11.14 -2.95
C PRO A 149 -27.12 -11.45 -3.25
N THR A 150 -27.63 -10.89 -4.33
CA THR A 150 -29.00 -11.12 -4.77
C THR A 150 -29.23 -12.58 -5.17
N ASP A 151 -30.48 -13.03 -5.16
CA ASP A 151 -30.81 -14.41 -5.55
C ASP A 151 -30.39 -14.72 -7.00
N GLU A 152 -30.43 -13.73 -7.89
CA GLU A 152 -29.93 -13.83 -9.28
C GLU A 152 -28.40 -14.09 -9.30
N GLU A 153 -27.63 -13.36 -8.47
CA GLU A 153 -26.19 -13.56 -8.34
C GLU A 153 -25.83 -14.86 -7.58
N ARG A 154 -26.75 -15.42 -6.78
CA ARG A 154 -26.60 -16.75 -6.16
C ARG A 154 -26.88 -17.87 -7.15
N ASP A 155 -27.86 -17.73 -8.03
CA ASP A 155 -28.23 -18.74 -9.03
C ASP A 155 -27.15 -18.87 -10.12
N ASP A 156 -26.58 -17.74 -10.56
CA ASP A 156 -25.41 -17.71 -11.45
C ASP A 156 -24.17 -18.36 -10.81
N ARG A 157 -24.02 -18.28 -9.48
CA ARG A 157 -22.96 -18.96 -8.72
C ARG A 157 -23.25 -20.43 -8.45
N GLY A 158 -24.52 -20.82 -8.37
CA GLY A 158 -24.96 -22.21 -8.26
C GLY A 158 -24.73 -23.02 -9.54
N MET A 159 -24.72 -22.35 -10.70
CA MET A 159 -24.46 -23.00 -12.00
C MET A 159 -22.98 -23.16 -12.38
N GLN A 160 -22.03 -22.48 -11.71
CA GLN A 160 -20.60 -22.60 -12.04
C GLN A 160 -19.87 -23.79 -11.36
N ILE A 161 -20.57 -24.61 -10.58
CA ILE A 161 -19.97 -25.81 -9.97
C ILE A 161 -20.28 -27.07 -10.82
N ILE A 162 -19.72 -27.23 -12.03
CA ILE A 162 -19.39 -28.55 -12.64
C ILE A 162 -18.41 -28.34 -13.83
N PRO A 163 -17.35 -29.16 -14.04
CA PRO A 163 -16.37 -29.76 -13.13
C PRO A 163 -14.95 -29.17 -13.29
#